data_AF-X0Q6M4-F1
#
_entry.id   AF-X0Q6M4-F1
#
_cell.length_a   1.000
_cell.length_b   1.000
_cell.length_c   1.000
_cell.angle_alpha   90.00
_cell.angle_beta   90.00
_cell.angle_gamma   90.00
#
_symmetry.space_group_name_H-M   'P 1'
#
loop_
_entity.id
_entity.type
_entity.pdbx_description
1 polymer ?
#
loop_
_entity_poly.entity_id
_entity_poly.type
_entity_poly.pdbx_seq_one_letter_code
_entity_poly.pdbx_strand_id
1 'polypeptide(L)'
;MLSMSVIVFDNLENTLSIIVYADCQSEDGYSSAIRELEQIEEKLAEPSNLRAPVMPTPKFISQTGAEKYCSDVNKIKDYIAAGDVMQVVPAQRLTADYTGDSLAVYRALRYLNPSPYLFLVHGYTLDDHKRFDIIGASPEILSRIENGKVTVRPLAGTRQRGKMRLKT
;
A
#
# COMPACT_ATOMS: atom_id res chain seq x y z
N MET A 1 -2.85 -7.75 -12.76
CA MET A 1 -2.22 -6.66 -13.51
C MET A 1 -0.93 -7.20 -14.08
N LEU A 2 -0.73 -7.09 -15.39
CA LEU A 2 0.56 -7.38 -16.02
C LEU A 2 1.24 -6.04 -16.28
N SER A 3 2.41 -5.80 -15.69
CA SER A 3 3.16 -4.56 -15.88
C SER A 3 4.06 -4.68 -17.10
N MET A 4 3.62 -4.12 -18.23
CA MET A 4 4.41 -4.09 -19.48
C MET A 4 5.46 -2.99 -19.49
N SER A 5 5.20 -1.91 -18.74
CA SER A 5 6.10 -0.77 -18.61
C SER A 5 6.35 -0.50 -17.14
N VAL A 6 7.63 -0.42 -16.75
CA VAL A 6 8.09 -0.29 -15.37
C VAL A 6 9.14 0.80 -15.30
N ILE A 7 8.96 1.73 -14.37
CA ILE A 7 9.96 2.74 -14.03
C ILE A 7 10.53 2.38 -12.66
N VAL A 8 11.85 2.21 -12.60
CA VAL A 8 12.59 1.88 -11.38
C VAL A 8 13.40 3.10 -10.96
N PHE A 9 13.15 3.57 -9.74
CA PHE A 9 13.93 4.63 -9.11
C PHE A 9 14.91 4.01 -8.12
N ASP A 10 16.20 4.12 -8.41
CA ASP A 10 17.25 3.77 -7.46
C ASP A 10 17.65 5.02 -6.67
N ASN A 11 17.23 5.08 -5.40
CA ASN A 11 17.55 6.22 -4.53
C ASN A 11 18.98 6.17 -3.99
N LEU A 12 19.69 5.05 -4.09
CA LEU A 12 21.10 4.94 -3.66
C LEU A 12 22.01 5.53 -4.74
N GLU A 13 21.79 5.11 -6.00
CA GLU A 13 22.58 5.57 -7.14
C GLU A 13 22.04 6.86 -7.77
N ASN A 14 20.86 7.33 -7.33
CA ASN A 14 20.11 8.44 -7.93
C ASN A 14 19.89 8.26 -9.44
N THR A 15 19.55 7.04 -9.85
CA THR A 15 19.28 6.71 -11.25
C THR A 15 17.81 6.34 -11.46
N LEU A 16 17.36 6.50 -12.71
CA LEU A 16 16.04 6.12 -13.17
C LEU A 16 16.22 5.16 -14.34
N SER A 17 15.59 3.98 -14.26
CA SER A 17 15.54 3.02 -15.36
C SER A 17 14.12 2.90 -15.88
N ILE A 18 13.92 3.04 -17.19
CA ILE A 18 12.65 2.79 -17.88
C ILE A 18 12.77 1.44 -18.58
N ILE A 19 11.87 0.52 -18.27
CA ILE A 19 11.84 -0.83 -18.82
C ILE A 19 10.49 -1.03 -19.49
N VAL A 20 10.49 -1.27 -20.80
CA VAL A 20 9.28 -1.58 -21.59
C VAL A 20 9.48 -2.96 -22.23
N TYR A 21 8.53 -3.86 -22.00
CA TYR A 21 8.54 -5.19 -22.61
C TYR A 21 8.00 -5.13 -24.04
N ALA A 22 8.82 -5.53 -25.01
CA ALA A 22 8.39 -5.69 -26.40
C ALA A 22 7.59 -6.99 -26.58
N ASP A 23 6.50 -6.91 -27.36
CA ASP A 23 5.74 -8.09 -27.76
C ASP A 23 6.46 -8.82 -28.91
N CYS A 24 7.06 -9.96 -28.62
CA CYS A 24 7.77 -10.77 -29.60
C CYS A 24 6.85 -11.46 -30.63
N GLN A 25 5.53 -11.46 -30.42
CA GLN A 25 4.57 -12.05 -31.36
C GLN A 25 4.15 -11.06 -32.46
N SER A 26 4.42 -9.77 -32.26
CA SER A 26 4.14 -8.71 -33.22
C SER A 26 5.40 -8.37 -34.03
N GLU A 27 5.26 -8.28 -35.36
CA GLU A 27 6.36 -7.83 -36.23
C GLU A 27 6.85 -6.41 -35.87
N ASP A 28 5.97 -5.56 -35.32
CA ASP A 28 6.28 -4.19 -34.91
C ASP A 28 6.48 -4.05 -33.38
N GLY A 29 6.60 -5.16 -32.65
CA GLY A 29 6.64 -5.16 -31.19
C GLY A 29 7.83 -4.37 -30.62
N TYR A 30 9.01 -4.48 -31.24
CA TYR A 30 10.19 -3.72 -30.84
C TYR A 30 10.02 -2.22 -31.06
N SER A 31 9.62 -1.80 -32.27
CA SER A 31 9.40 -0.38 -32.57
C SER A 31 8.31 0.22 -31.68
N SER A 32 7.26 -0.55 -31.37
CA SER A 32 6.20 -0.10 -30.46
C SER A 32 6.71 0.13 -29.04
N ALA A 33 7.54 -0.76 -28.52
CA ALA A 33 8.16 -0.58 -27.20
C ALA A 33 9.07 0.64 -27.14
N ILE A 34 9.83 0.93 -28.20
CA ILE A 34 10.64 2.15 -28.30
C ILE A 34 9.77 3.40 -28.27
N ARG A 35 8.68 3.44 -29.05
CA ARG A 35 7.75 4.59 -29.04
C ARG A 35 7.12 4.82 -27.68
N GLU A 36 6.77 3.76 -26.96
CA GLU A 36 6.24 3.88 -25.60
C GLU A 36 7.31 4.38 -24.62
N LEU A 37 8.55 3.92 -24.74
CA LEU A 37 9.68 4.41 -23.95
C LEU A 37 9.91 5.91 -24.17
N GLU A 38 9.94 6.36 -25.42
CA GLU A 38 10.08 7.78 -25.78
C GLU A 38 8.95 8.63 -25.17
N GLN A 39 7.70 8.14 -25.24
CA GLN A 39 6.56 8.84 -24.62
C GLN A 39 6.66 8.93 -23.08
N ILE A 40 7.21 7.90 -22.43
CA ILE A 40 7.45 7.94 -20.98
C ILE A 40 8.54 8.96 -20.66
N GLU A 41 9.62 8.98 -21.44
CA GLU A 41 10.72 9.94 -21.28
C GLU A 41 10.23 11.39 -21.42
N GLU A 42 9.46 11.68 -22.47
CA GLU A 42 8.86 13.00 -22.68
C GLU A 42 8.00 13.43 -21.49
N LYS A 43 7.13 12.54 -20.99
CA LYS A 43 6.28 12.83 -19.82
C LYS A 43 7.08 13.07 -18.54
N LEU A 44 8.21 12.38 -18.36
CA LEU A 44 9.07 12.57 -17.19
C LEU A 44 9.80 13.92 -17.23
N ALA A 45 10.02 14.48 -18.42
CA ALA A 45 10.60 15.81 -18.59
C ALA A 45 9.61 16.95 -18.27
N GLU A 46 8.31 16.66 -18.26
CA GLU A 46 7.28 17.65 -17.95
C GLU A 46 7.28 18.03 -16.45
N PRO A 47 7.11 19.32 -16.11
CA PRO A 47 7.01 19.74 -14.72
C PRO A 47 5.71 19.22 -14.08
N SER A 48 5.84 18.52 -12.96
CA SER A 48 4.69 18.05 -12.19
C SER A 48 4.18 19.10 -11.19
N ASN A 49 2.85 19.23 -11.05
CA ASN A 49 2.22 20.04 -10.02
C ASN A 49 1.70 19.16 -8.88
N LEU A 50 2.40 19.17 -7.74
CA LEU A 50 2.10 18.31 -6.58
C LEU A 50 1.26 19.00 -5.50
N ARG A 51 0.42 19.98 -5.86
CA ARG A 51 -0.48 20.64 -4.91
C ARG A 51 -1.61 19.69 -4.50
N ALA A 52 -1.77 19.51 -3.19
CA ALA A 52 -2.93 18.82 -2.62
C ALA A 52 -3.83 19.85 -1.93
N PRO A 53 -5.16 19.80 -2.13
CA PRO A 53 -6.09 20.66 -1.40
C PRO A 53 -6.08 20.31 0.09
N VAL A 54 -6.33 21.31 0.94
CA VAL A 54 -6.54 21.07 2.36
C VAL A 54 -7.88 20.35 2.53
N MET A 55 -7.84 19.17 3.15
CA MET A 55 -9.01 18.36 3.41
C MET A 55 -9.46 18.53 4.86
N PRO A 56 -10.78 18.50 5.14
CA PRO A 56 -11.28 18.47 6.50
C PRO A 56 -10.85 17.18 7.20
N THR A 57 -10.77 17.21 8.53
CA THR A 57 -10.51 16.01 9.33
C THR A 57 -11.59 14.96 9.08
N PRO A 58 -11.21 13.73 8.64
CA PRO A 58 -12.19 12.69 8.36
C PRO A 58 -12.88 12.22 9.65
N LYS A 59 -14.19 11.99 9.57
CA LYS A 59 -14.97 11.37 10.64
C LYS A 59 -15.09 9.88 10.36
N PHE A 60 -14.36 9.07 11.12
CA PHE A 60 -14.42 7.61 10.99
C PHE A 60 -15.64 7.04 11.71
N ILE A 61 -16.34 6.16 11.02
CA ILE A 61 -17.47 5.38 11.53
C ILE A 61 -17.01 3.93 11.65
N SER A 62 -17.15 3.35 12.84
CA SER A 62 -16.94 1.91 13.03
C SER A 62 -18.17 1.15 12.57
N GLN A 63 -17.96 0.15 11.73
CA GLN A 63 -19.05 -0.73 11.28
C GLN A 63 -19.41 -1.82 12.29
N THR A 64 -18.54 -2.07 13.26
CA THR A 64 -18.77 -3.07 14.31
C THR A 64 -19.37 -2.45 15.56
N GLY A 65 -18.92 -1.25 15.94
CA GLY A 65 -19.29 -0.61 17.20
C GLY A 65 -18.53 -1.19 18.41
N ALA A 66 -18.33 -0.36 19.44
CA ALA A 66 -17.48 -0.70 20.58
C ALA A 66 -18.02 -1.88 21.40
N GLU A 67 -19.31 -1.87 21.72
CA GLU A 67 -19.94 -2.90 22.55
C GLU A 67 -19.85 -4.29 21.90
N LYS A 68 -20.19 -4.37 20.60
CA LYS A 68 -20.11 -5.62 19.85
C LYS A 68 -18.68 -6.13 19.74
N TYR A 69 -17.71 -5.24 19.47
CA TYR A 69 -16.30 -5.62 19.40
C TYR A 69 -15.80 -6.17 20.75
N CYS A 70 -16.17 -5.53 21.87
CA CYS A 70 -15.83 -6.02 23.21
C CYS A 70 -16.49 -7.36 23.53
N SER A 71 -17.76 -7.54 23.15
CA SER A 71 -18.47 -8.81 23.31
C SER A 71 -17.81 -9.95 22.51
N ASP A 72 -17.42 -9.69 21.27
CA ASP A 72 -16.70 -10.65 20.42
C ASP A 72 -15.35 -11.03 21.01
N VAL A 73 -14.61 -10.06 21.56
CA VAL A 73 -13.34 -10.31 22.25
C VAL A 73 -13.53 -11.21 23.48
N ASN A 74 -14.59 -11.01 24.27
CA ASN A 74 -14.87 -11.88 25.41
C ASN A 74 -15.22 -13.30 24.97
N LYS A 75 -16.06 -13.44 23.94
CA LYS A 75 -16.37 -14.75 23.36
C LYS A 75 -15.11 -15.47 22.86
N ILE A 76 -14.20 -14.75 22.21
CA ILE A 76 -12.90 -15.30 21.78
C ILE A 76 -12.08 -15.79 22.98
N LYS A 77 -12.08 -15.08 24.11
CA LYS A 77 -11.39 -15.53 25.33
C LYS A 77 -11.98 -16.82 25.88
N ASP A 78 -13.30 -16.99 25.81
CA ASP A 78 -13.96 -18.23 26.23
C ASP A 78 -13.51 -19.40 25.36
N TYR A 79 -13.42 -19.21 24.03
CA TYR A 79 -12.86 -20.21 23.11
C TYR A 79 -11.39 -20.53 23.42
N ILE A 80 -10.58 -19.53 23.76
CA ILE A 80 -9.18 -19.74 24.16
C ILE A 80 -9.12 -20.57 25.46
N ALA A 81 -9.95 -20.25 26.45
CA ALA A 81 -9.99 -20.94 27.73
C ALA A 81 -10.50 -22.39 27.61
N ALA A 82 -11.45 -22.64 26.69
CA ALA A 82 -11.94 -23.98 26.37
C ALA A 82 -10.90 -24.83 25.62
N GLY A 83 -9.84 -24.21 25.08
CA GLY A 83 -8.77 -24.88 24.35
C GLY A 83 -9.00 -24.99 22.84
N ASP A 84 -10.00 -24.29 22.30
CA ASP A 84 -10.37 -24.38 20.88
C ASP A 84 -9.34 -23.69 19.96
N VAL A 85 -8.75 -22.58 20.43
CA VAL A 85 -7.73 -21.82 19.71
C VAL A 85 -6.71 -21.21 20.67
N MET A 86 -5.46 -21.03 20.22
CA MET A 86 -4.43 -20.37 21.03
C MET A 86 -4.49 -18.85 20.94
N GLN A 87 -4.82 -18.30 19.76
CA GLN A 87 -4.87 -16.87 19.51
C GLN A 87 -5.82 -16.58 18.34
N VAL A 88 -6.52 -15.45 18.43
CA VAL A 88 -7.31 -14.87 17.33
C VAL A 88 -6.92 -13.41 17.18
N VAL A 89 -6.81 -12.93 15.93
CA VAL A 89 -6.55 -11.52 15.60
C VAL A 89 -7.83 -10.91 15.03
N PRO A 90 -8.78 -10.46 15.87
CA PRO A 90 -9.99 -9.82 15.39
C PRO A 90 -9.66 -8.46 14.77
N ALA A 91 -10.40 -8.09 13.73
CA ALA A 91 -10.29 -6.80 13.06
C ALA A 91 -11.69 -6.17 12.93
N GLN A 92 -11.73 -4.84 12.87
CA GLN A 92 -12.94 -4.08 12.56
C GLN A 92 -12.66 -3.14 11.38
N ARG A 93 -13.70 -2.84 10.60
CA ARG A 93 -13.61 -1.87 9.51
C ARG A 93 -14.06 -0.50 9.99
N LEU A 94 -13.18 0.49 9.78
CA LEU A 94 -13.50 1.91 9.94
C LEU A 94 -13.67 2.53 8.56
N THR A 95 -14.68 3.38 8.38
CA THR A 95 -14.96 4.06 7.11
C THR A 95 -15.13 5.56 7.33
N ALA A 96 -14.64 6.37 6.40
CA ALA A 96 -14.88 7.81 6.37
C ALA A 96 -15.06 8.24 4.90
N ASP A 97 -15.88 9.25 4.68
CA ASP A 97 -16.02 9.83 3.34
C ASP A 97 -14.73 10.52 2.93
N TYR A 98 -14.31 10.29 1.68
CA TYR A 98 -13.10 10.87 1.12
C TYR A 98 -13.33 11.26 -0.34
N THR A 99 -13.07 12.52 -0.66
CA THR A 99 -13.23 13.10 -2.00
C THR A 99 -11.92 13.68 -2.55
N GLY A 100 -10.81 13.48 -1.83
CA GLY A 100 -9.49 13.96 -2.23
C GLY A 100 -8.77 13.01 -3.18
N ASP A 101 -7.53 13.36 -3.50
CA ASP A 101 -6.66 12.56 -4.36
C ASP A 101 -5.89 11.48 -3.57
N SER A 102 -5.91 10.26 -4.08
CA SER A 102 -5.22 9.09 -3.52
C SER A 102 -3.70 9.32 -3.38
N LEU A 103 -3.07 10.06 -4.28
CA LEU A 103 -1.65 10.39 -4.15
C LEU A 103 -1.39 11.28 -2.93
N ALA A 104 -2.33 12.15 -2.55
CA ALA A 104 -2.21 12.98 -1.35
C ALA A 104 -2.24 12.13 -0.07
N VAL A 105 -3.12 11.13 0.01
CA VAL A 105 -3.16 10.16 1.13
C VAL A 105 -1.85 9.38 1.20
N TYR A 106 -1.38 8.86 0.06
CA TYR A 106 -0.12 8.12 -0.01
C TYR A 106 1.06 8.96 0.49
N ARG A 107 1.17 10.22 0.06
CA ARG A 107 2.22 11.14 0.50
C ARG A 107 2.15 11.44 2.00
N ALA A 108 0.95 11.69 2.53
CA ALA A 108 0.75 11.91 3.96
C ALA A 108 1.15 10.67 4.77
N LEU A 109 0.77 9.47 4.31
CA LEU A 109 1.11 8.21 4.96
C LEU A 109 2.62 7.93 4.93
N ARG A 110 3.29 8.19 3.80
CA ARG A 110 4.74 8.07 3.66
C ARG A 110 5.49 8.99 4.63
N TYR A 111 4.98 10.20 4.85
CA TYR A 111 5.57 11.16 5.79
C TYR A 111 5.36 10.75 7.26
N LEU A 112 4.14 10.33 7.62
CA LEU A 112 3.79 10.00 9.00
C LEU A 112 4.34 8.64 9.45
N ASN A 113 4.28 7.64 8.57
CA ASN A 113 4.62 6.24 8.86
C ASN A 113 5.53 5.68 7.76
N PRO A 114 6.77 6.16 7.64
CA PRO A 114 7.73 5.61 6.69
C PRO A 114 7.92 4.12 6.97
N SER A 115 7.53 3.29 6.02
CA SER A 115 7.48 1.84 6.15
C SER A 115 8.26 1.20 5.00
N PRO A 116 8.84 0.01 5.20
CA PRO A 116 9.62 -0.68 4.16
C PRO A 116 8.79 -1.02 2.91
N TYR A 117 7.47 -1.18 3.05
CA TYR A 117 6.56 -1.48 1.94
C TYR A 117 5.44 -0.44 1.86
N LEU A 118 5.66 0.58 1.03
CA LEU A 118 4.67 1.59 0.68
C LEU A 118 4.07 1.26 -0.68
N PHE A 119 2.75 1.39 -0.82
CA PHE A 119 2.07 1.15 -2.09
C PHE A 119 0.87 2.07 -2.30
N LEU A 120 0.69 2.45 -3.55
CA LEU A 120 -0.51 3.07 -4.11
C LEU A 120 -0.84 2.27 -5.38
N VAL A 121 -1.96 1.58 -5.37
CA VAL A 121 -2.39 0.73 -6.47
C VAL A 121 -3.74 1.22 -6.96
N HIS A 122 -3.81 1.61 -8.23
CA HIS A 122 -5.06 1.93 -8.91
C HIS A 122 -5.62 0.64 -9.53
N GLY A 123 -6.91 0.39 -9.34
CA GLY A 123 -7.56 -0.83 -9.80
C GLY A 123 -9.01 -0.61 -10.22
N TYR A 124 -9.59 -1.66 -10.78
CA TYR A 124 -10.99 -1.73 -11.17
C TYR A 124 -11.58 -3.04 -10.65
N THR A 125 -12.79 -2.98 -10.10
CA THR A 125 -13.53 -4.18 -9.71
C THR A 125 -13.79 -5.06 -10.92
N LEU A 126 -13.92 -6.38 -10.70
CA LEU A 126 -14.09 -7.34 -11.79
C LEU A 126 -15.52 -7.32 -12.36
N ASP A 127 -16.52 -7.09 -11.50
CA ASP A 127 -17.92 -7.26 -11.88
C ASP A 127 -18.50 -6.03 -12.59
N ASP A 128 -18.20 -4.83 -12.09
CA ASP A 128 -18.78 -3.55 -12.56
C ASP A 128 -17.72 -2.56 -13.08
N HIS A 129 -16.45 -2.98 -13.20
CA HIS A 129 -15.34 -2.14 -13.67
C HIS A 129 -15.26 -0.77 -12.97
N LYS A 130 -15.64 -0.73 -11.69
CA LYS A 130 -15.59 0.46 -10.87
C LYS A 130 -14.17 0.69 -10.37
N ARG A 131 -13.67 1.91 -10.58
CA ARG A 131 -12.34 2.31 -10.09
C ARG A 131 -12.29 2.27 -8.57
N PHE A 132 -11.20 1.74 -8.04
CA PHE A 132 -10.82 1.85 -6.64
C PHE A 132 -9.30 2.04 -6.52
N ASP A 133 -8.87 2.56 -5.39
CA ASP A 133 -7.46 2.73 -5.07
C ASP A 133 -7.13 2.01 -3.75
N ILE A 134 -5.99 1.32 -3.70
CA ILE A 134 -5.46 0.70 -2.49
C ILE A 134 -4.20 1.45 -2.08
N ILE A 135 -4.19 1.94 -0.85
CA ILE A 135 -3.11 2.75 -0.29
C ILE A 135 -2.67 2.13 1.02
N GLY A 136 -1.37 1.94 1.21
CA GLY A 136 -0.88 1.33 2.44
C GLY A 136 0.60 1.53 2.70
N ALA A 137 0.95 1.32 3.97
CA ALA A 137 2.29 1.34 4.51
C ALA A 137 2.44 0.12 5.42
N SER A 138 2.93 -0.98 4.88
CA SER A 138 3.09 -2.24 5.63
C SER A 138 4.47 -2.28 6.31
N PRO A 139 4.52 -2.50 7.64
CA PRO A 139 5.77 -2.74 8.34
C PRO A 139 6.31 -4.16 8.15
N GLU A 140 5.50 -5.08 7.60
CA GLU A 140 5.78 -6.52 7.62
C GLU A 140 5.62 -7.16 6.24
N ILE A 141 6.38 -8.23 5.99
CA ILE A 141 6.21 -9.12 4.84
C ILE A 141 5.38 -10.34 5.24
N LEU A 142 4.47 -10.76 4.35
CA LEU A 142 3.89 -12.10 4.47
C LEU A 142 4.96 -13.16 4.19
N SER A 143 5.60 -13.07 3.03
CA SER A 143 6.74 -13.89 2.65
C SER A 143 7.57 -13.18 1.58
N ARG A 144 8.84 -13.56 1.46
CA ARG A 144 9.73 -13.14 0.38
C ARG A 144 10.40 -14.37 -0.20
N ILE A 145 10.44 -14.48 -1.53
CA ILE A 145 11.16 -15.54 -2.24
C ILE A 145 12.30 -14.88 -3.01
N GLU A 146 13.52 -15.36 -2.77
CA GLU A 146 14.72 -14.83 -3.42
C GLU A 146 15.73 -15.96 -3.57
N ASN A 147 16.26 -16.17 -4.79
CA ASN A 147 17.22 -17.24 -5.09
C ASN A 147 16.77 -18.64 -4.60
N GLY A 148 15.48 -18.96 -4.82
CA GLY A 148 14.88 -20.22 -4.37
C GLY A 148 14.65 -20.34 -2.86
N LYS A 149 15.00 -19.32 -2.07
CA LYS A 149 14.81 -19.32 -0.61
C LYS A 149 13.57 -18.51 -0.22
N VAL A 150 12.68 -19.14 0.55
CA VAL A 150 11.52 -18.48 1.16
C VAL A 150 11.90 -17.95 2.54
N THR A 151 11.57 -16.69 2.82
CA THR A 151 11.77 -16.03 4.11
C THR A 151 10.45 -15.46 4.62
N VAL A 152 10.15 -15.70 5.90
CA VAL A 152 9.05 -15.07 6.63
C VAL A 152 9.62 -14.32 7.84
N ARG A 153 8.99 -13.22 8.24
CA ARG A 153 9.42 -12.41 9.40
C ARG A 153 8.20 -12.05 10.25
N PRO A 154 7.63 -13.02 10.98
CA PRO A 154 6.46 -12.79 11.79
C PRO A 154 6.75 -11.77 12.89
N LEU A 155 5.94 -10.72 12.97
CA LEU A 155 5.97 -9.76 14.07
C LEU A 155 4.90 -10.14 15.09
N ALA A 156 5.33 -10.29 16.35
CA ALA A 156 4.43 -10.47 17.47
C ALA A 156 4.76 -9.45 18.56
N GLY A 157 3.75 -8.69 18.97
CA GLY A 157 3.86 -7.70 20.03
C GLY A 157 4.26 -6.32 19.52
N THR A 158 3.52 -5.32 19.99
CA THR A 158 3.81 -3.91 19.76
C THR A 158 4.06 -3.24 21.10
N ARG A 159 5.02 -2.33 21.16
CA ARG A 159 5.25 -1.43 22.29
C ARG A 159 5.24 0.00 21.77
N GLN A 160 4.69 0.92 22.56
CA GLN A 160 4.80 2.33 22.26
C GLN A 160 6.28 2.74 22.32
N ARG A 161 6.71 3.60 21.39
CA ARG A 161 8.05 4.21 21.52
C ARG A 161 8.10 5.04 22.80
N GLY A 162 9.23 5.01 23.48
CA GLY A 162 9.46 5.85 24.67
C GLY A 162 9.27 7.33 24.32
N LYS A 163 8.53 8.06 25.16
CA LYS A 163 8.43 9.51 25.04
C LYS A 163 9.81 10.10 25.39
N MET A 164 10.56 10.60 24.40
CA MET A 164 11.66 11.51 24.71
C MET A 164 11.05 12.84 25.18
N ARG A 165 11.47 13.30 26.36
CA ARG A 165 11.35 14.71 26.72
C ARG A 165 12.35 15.46 25.84
N LEU A 166 11.88 16.12 24.78
CA LEU A 166 12.68 17.13 24.09
C LEU A 166 13.10 18.16 25.15
N LYS A 167 14.39 18.16 25.51
CA LYS A 167 15.02 19.29 26.18
C LYS A 167 15.28 20.32 25.09
N THR A 168 14.45 21.36 25.06
CA THR A 168 14.78 22.75 24.70
C THR A 168 13.71 23.61 25.33
#